data_AF-A0A7J8JDN1-F1
#
_entry.id   AF-A0A7J8JDN1-F1
#
_cell.length_a   1.000
_cell.length_b   1.000
_cell.length_c   1.000
_cell.angle_alpha   90.00
_cell.angle_beta   90.00
_cell.angle_gamma   90.00
#
_symmetry.space_group_name_H-M   'P 1'
#
loop_
_entity.id
_entity.type
_entity.pdbx_description
1 polymer ?
#
loop_
_entity_poly.entity_id
_entity_poly.type
_entity_poly.pdbx_seq_one_letter_code
_entity_poly.pdbx_strand_id
1 'polypeptide(L)'
;MFRRILQRTPGRVGSQGSDLDSSATPINTVDINNESSSEGFICPQCMKSLGSADELFIHYQAVHDAGNDSSHGGEANLALKRDDITLLRQEVQDLQASLKEEKWYSEELKKELEKFQGLQQQEPKPDGLVVDSSAELQSLEQQLEEAQTENFNIKQMKDLFEQKAAQLATEIADIKSKYDEERSLREASEQKVTHLTEELNKEAILIQDLKTELLQRPGIEDVAVLKKELVQVQTLMDNMTLERERESEKLKDECKKLQADYANSEATISQLRSELAKGPQEVAVYVQELQKLKTSVNELTQKNQNLTEKLLKKELDYTQLEDKHNEECVSKKNIQASLHQKDLDCQQLQSRLSASETSLQRIQAELGEKGEATQKLKEELSEVETKYQHLKVEFKQLQQQREEKEQHGLQLQSEINQLHGKLLETERQLGEAHGRLKEQRQLSSEKLMDKEQQVADLQLKLSRLEEQLKEKVTNSTELQHQLDKTKQQHQEQQALQQSTTAKLREAQVNII
;
A
#
# COMPACT_ATOMS: atom_id res chain seq x y z
N MET A 1 22.61 15.37 4.29
CA MET A 1 23.69 15.29 5.29
C MET A 1 24.21 13.86 5.23
N PHE A 2 25.38 13.53 4.67
CA PHE A 2 26.71 13.95 5.09
C PHE A 2 27.65 14.14 3.89
N ARG A 3 28.35 15.27 3.92
CA ARG A 3 29.57 15.53 3.15
C ARG A 3 30.73 14.75 3.77
N ARG A 4 31.65 14.23 2.95
CA ARG A 4 33.08 14.27 3.25
C ARG A 4 33.84 14.67 1.99
N ILE A 5 34.67 15.68 2.18
CA ILE A 5 35.47 16.41 1.22
C ILE A 5 36.89 16.39 1.80
N LEU A 6 37.89 16.24 0.91
CA LEU A 6 39.33 16.53 1.05
C LEU A 6 40.15 15.55 1.93
N GLN A 7 41.39 15.15 1.61
CA GLN A 7 42.44 15.86 0.87
C GLN A 7 43.66 14.92 0.61
N ARG A 8 44.38 15.15 -0.51
CA ARG A 8 45.85 15.07 -0.73
C ARG A 8 46.27 14.34 -2.02
N THR A 9 46.82 15.13 -2.95
CA THR A 9 47.79 14.77 -4.01
C THR A 9 49.21 14.61 -3.40
N PRO A 10 50.33 14.38 -4.14
CA PRO A 10 50.57 13.91 -5.53
C PRO A 10 51.69 12.82 -5.65
N GLY A 11 51.89 12.22 -6.85
CA GLY A 11 53.14 11.55 -7.25
C GLY A 11 52.90 10.21 -7.98
N ARG A 12 53.12 10.11 -9.30
CA ARG A 12 54.37 9.81 -10.03
C ARG A 12 54.66 8.30 -10.11
N VAL A 13 54.86 7.81 -11.34
CA VAL A 13 55.33 6.45 -11.75
C VAL A 13 54.27 5.36 -11.53
N GLY A 14 53.92 4.46 -12.44
CA GLY A 14 54.36 4.07 -13.77
C GLY A 14 53.76 2.68 -14.05
N SER A 15 53.76 2.28 -15.32
CA SER A 15 53.68 0.89 -15.81
C SER A 15 52.35 0.09 -15.74
N GLN A 16 51.94 -0.27 -16.97
CA GLN A 16 51.56 -1.60 -17.47
C GLN A 16 50.08 -2.00 -17.57
N GLY A 17 49.69 -2.24 -18.84
CA GLY A 17 48.79 -3.30 -19.31
C GLY A 17 47.30 -2.95 -19.29
N SER A 18 46.47 -3.27 -20.28
CA SER A 18 46.63 -3.89 -21.60
C SER A 18 45.34 -3.58 -22.38
N ASP A 19 45.36 -3.89 -23.68
CA ASP A 19 44.21 -4.11 -24.56
C ASP A 19 43.66 -2.87 -25.29
N LEU A 20 44.02 -2.74 -26.57
CA LEU A 20 43.09 -3.04 -27.67
C LEU A 20 43.76 -2.86 -29.06
N ASP A 21 43.54 -3.90 -29.86
CA ASP A 21 43.26 -3.93 -31.30
C ASP A 21 43.88 -2.93 -32.29
N SER A 22 44.63 -3.52 -33.23
CA SER A 22 44.38 -3.49 -34.68
C SER A 22 43.89 -2.19 -35.32
N SER A 23 44.80 -1.45 -35.98
CA SER A 23 44.75 -1.28 -37.44
C SER A 23 45.94 -0.45 -37.93
N ALA A 24 46.54 -0.95 -39.00
CA ALA A 24 47.77 -0.48 -39.59
C ALA A 24 47.57 0.79 -40.44
N THR A 25 48.47 1.76 -40.27
CA THR A 25 49.01 2.63 -41.34
C THR A 25 50.28 3.30 -40.78
N PRO A 26 51.44 3.26 -41.46
CA PRO A 26 52.57 4.10 -41.10
C PRO A 26 52.71 5.29 -42.06
N ILE A 27 52.97 6.45 -41.48
CA ILE A 27 53.39 7.69 -42.13
C ILE A 27 54.93 7.77 -42.10
N ASN A 28 55.50 8.13 -43.26
CA ASN A 28 56.76 8.81 -43.57
C ASN A 28 57.98 8.71 -42.64
N THR A 29 59.14 8.49 -43.28
CA THR A 29 60.35 9.34 -43.37
C THR A 29 61.52 8.42 -43.78
N VAL A 30 62.59 8.74 -44.53
CA VAL A 30 63.20 9.89 -45.20
C VAL A 30 64.38 9.29 -46.03
N ASP A 31 64.95 10.08 -46.95
CA ASP A 31 66.24 9.89 -47.67
C ASP A 31 66.25 9.13 -49.02
N ILE A 32 65.95 9.88 -50.08
CA ILE A 32 66.44 9.64 -51.44
C ILE A 32 67.74 10.43 -51.61
N ASN A 33 68.89 9.76 -51.54
CA ASN A 33 70.07 10.13 -52.31
C ASN A 33 71.09 8.98 -52.32
N ASN A 34 71.27 8.30 -53.46
CA ASN A 34 72.61 7.87 -53.89
C ASN A 34 72.60 7.53 -55.38
N GLU A 35 73.15 8.43 -56.18
CA GLU A 35 73.65 8.10 -57.50
C GLU A 35 74.81 7.11 -57.40
N SER A 36 74.72 6.02 -58.16
CA SER A 36 75.90 5.27 -58.58
C SER A 36 75.66 4.69 -59.98
N SER A 37 76.21 5.41 -60.96
CA SER A 37 76.59 5.00 -62.31
C SER A 37 76.31 3.52 -62.66
N SER A 38 75.30 3.28 -63.50
CA SER A 38 75.14 2.02 -64.24
C SER A 38 74.70 2.35 -65.66
N GLU A 39 75.64 2.36 -66.61
CA GLU A 39 75.32 2.32 -68.04
C GLU A 39 74.57 1.01 -68.33
N GLY A 40 73.24 1.06 -68.41
CA GLY A 40 72.41 -0.10 -68.74
C GLY A 40 72.36 -0.35 -70.25
N PHE A 41 72.39 -1.62 -70.67
CA PHE A 41 72.27 -1.99 -72.07
C PHE A 41 70.79 -2.01 -72.48
N ILE A 42 70.43 -1.31 -73.55
CA ILE A 42 69.05 -1.23 -74.04
C ILE A 42 68.95 -1.94 -75.39
N CYS A 43 67.96 -2.83 -75.54
CA CYS A 43 67.71 -3.47 -76.82
C CYS A 43 67.16 -2.44 -77.83
N PRO A 44 67.84 -2.18 -78.96
CA PRO A 44 67.42 -1.14 -79.89
C PRO A 44 66.10 -1.45 -80.62
N GLN A 45 65.70 -2.72 -80.69
CA GLN A 45 64.46 -3.12 -81.37
C GLN A 45 63.20 -2.95 -80.49
N CYS A 46 63.30 -3.17 -79.18
CA CYS A 46 62.13 -3.15 -78.28
C CYS A 46 62.29 -2.26 -77.04
N MET A 47 63.43 -1.58 -76.91
CA MET A 47 63.76 -0.63 -75.86
C MET A 47 63.73 -1.18 -74.42
N LYS A 48 63.83 -2.50 -74.25
CA LYS A 48 63.92 -3.12 -72.94
C LYS A 48 65.33 -2.91 -72.34
N SER A 49 65.39 -2.37 -71.12
CA SER A 49 66.65 -2.20 -70.37
C SER A 49 67.08 -3.52 -69.74
N LEU A 50 68.35 -3.90 -69.97
CA LEU A 50 68.95 -5.15 -69.54
C LEU A 50 70.21 -4.85 -68.74
N GLY A 51 70.50 -5.70 -67.75
CA GLY A 51 71.53 -5.45 -66.74
C GLY A 51 72.95 -5.70 -67.22
N SER A 52 73.14 -6.37 -68.36
CA SER A 52 74.45 -6.66 -68.95
C SER A 52 74.40 -6.86 -70.47
N ALA A 53 75.56 -6.79 -71.13
CA ALA A 53 75.70 -7.06 -72.56
C ALA A 53 75.35 -8.51 -72.94
N ASP A 54 75.64 -9.48 -72.07
CA ASP A 54 75.30 -10.89 -72.29
C ASP A 54 73.78 -11.11 -72.24
N GLU A 55 73.07 -10.43 -71.34
CA GLU A 55 71.61 -10.44 -71.31
C GLU A 55 71.00 -9.79 -72.55
N LEU A 56 71.60 -8.70 -73.07
CA LEU A 56 71.21 -8.09 -74.33
C LEU A 56 71.39 -9.04 -75.52
N PHE A 57 72.52 -9.76 -75.57
CA PHE A 57 72.79 -10.72 -76.64
C PHE A 57 71.79 -11.89 -76.64
N ILE A 58 71.54 -12.49 -75.46
CA ILE A 58 70.54 -13.57 -75.32
C ILE A 58 69.15 -13.07 -75.71
N HIS A 59 68.78 -11.86 -75.28
CA HIS A 59 67.50 -11.26 -75.62
C HIS A 59 67.36 -10.99 -77.13
N TYR A 60 68.39 -10.45 -77.79
CA TYR A 60 68.35 -10.15 -79.22
C TYR A 60 68.22 -11.44 -80.05
N GLN A 61 68.98 -12.48 -79.71
CA GLN A 61 68.92 -13.75 -80.44
C GLN A 61 67.60 -14.51 -80.22
N ALA A 62 67.02 -14.44 -79.02
CA ALA A 62 65.75 -15.12 -78.72
C ALA A 62 64.51 -14.39 -79.27
N VAL A 63 64.55 -13.05 -79.37
CA VAL A 63 63.36 -12.22 -79.66
C VAL A 63 63.37 -11.61 -81.06
N HIS A 64 64.54 -11.38 -81.66
CA HIS A 64 64.66 -10.65 -82.94
C HIS A 64 65.35 -11.44 -84.05
N ASP A 65 66.13 -12.49 -83.74
CA ASP A 65 66.87 -13.28 -84.73
C ASP A 65 66.08 -14.49 -85.28
N ALA A 66 64.90 -14.78 -84.70
CA ALA A 66 63.99 -15.82 -85.18
C ALA A 66 62.95 -15.25 -86.17
N GLY A 67 63.36 -14.83 -87.36
CA GLY A 67 62.38 -14.34 -88.35
C GLY A 67 62.84 -13.71 -89.66
N ASN A 68 64.04 -14.02 -90.21
CA ASN A 68 64.45 -13.47 -91.52
C ASN A 68 63.86 -14.20 -92.76
N ASP A 69 62.79 -14.97 -92.57
CA ASP A 69 61.94 -15.47 -93.66
C ASP A 69 60.51 -14.98 -93.43
N SER A 70 60.21 -13.78 -93.91
CA SER A 70 58.95 -13.46 -94.62
C SER A 70 58.78 -11.94 -94.73
N SER A 71 58.81 -11.48 -95.98
CA SER A 71 57.98 -10.39 -96.51
C SER A 71 57.95 -9.04 -95.78
N HIS A 72 58.64 -8.05 -96.35
CA HIS A 72 58.08 -7.09 -97.32
C HIS A 72 58.89 -5.79 -97.36
N GLY A 73 59.31 -5.40 -98.57
CA GLY A 73 59.60 -3.99 -98.90
C GLY A 73 60.95 -3.76 -99.60
N GLY A 74 60.95 -3.64 -100.94
CA GLY A 74 62.11 -3.13 -101.67
C GLY A 74 62.18 -3.40 -103.18
N GLU A 75 61.09 -3.25 -103.94
CA GLU A 75 61.00 -3.55 -105.39
C GLU A 75 61.74 -2.60 -106.35
N ALA A 76 62.50 -1.60 -105.89
CA ALA A 76 63.08 -0.59 -106.79
C ALA A 76 64.45 -0.97 -107.43
N ASN A 77 65.12 -2.04 -106.96
CA ASN A 77 66.51 -2.34 -107.36
C ASN A 77 66.67 -3.45 -108.44
N LEU A 78 65.57 -4.09 -108.86
CA LEU A 78 65.57 -5.20 -109.82
C LEU A 78 65.22 -4.81 -111.27
N ALA A 79 64.60 -3.65 -111.49
CA ALA A 79 64.19 -3.20 -112.82
C ALA A 79 65.38 -2.67 -113.66
N LEU A 80 66.30 -1.91 -113.06
CA LEU A 80 67.43 -1.29 -113.76
C LEU A 80 68.41 -2.31 -114.38
N LYS A 81 68.59 -3.49 -113.77
CA LYS A 81 69.54 -4.50 -114.27
C LYS A 81 69.04 -5.32 -115.46
N ARG A 82 67.74 -5.26 -115.77
CA ARG A 82 67.13 -6.10 -116.83
C ARG A 82 67.22 -5.44 -118.22
N ASP A 83 67.14 -4.12 -118.27
CA ASP A 83 67.16 -3.33 -119.52
C ASP A 83 68.58 -3.11 -120.07
N ASP A 84 69.60 -3.05 -119.20
CA ASP A 84 71.00 -2.98 -119.65
C ASP A 84 71.47 -4.27 -120.34
N ILE A 85 70.94 -5.43 -119.91
CA ILE A 85 71.31 -6.74 -120.47
C ILE A 85 70.71 -6.95 -121.87
N THR A 86 69.54 -6.36 -122.17
CA THR A 86 68.91 -6.46 -123.49
C THR A 86 69.58 -5.55 -124.50
N LEU A 87 70.00 -4.34 -124.11
CA LEU A 87 70.77 -3.41 -124.97
C LEU A 87 72.13 -3.99 -125.38
N LEU A 88 72.89 -4.56 -124.44
CA LEU A 88 74.19 -5.18 -124.72
C LEU A 88 74.10 -6.39 -125.66
N ARG A 89 72.99 -7.15 -125.63
CA ARG A 89 72.78 -8.27 -126.57
C ARG A 89 72.51 -7.80 -127.99
N GLN A 90 71.81 -6.68 -128.16
CA GLN A 90 71.52 -6.12 -129.48
C GLN A 90 72.80 -5.58 -130.14
N GLU A 91 73.63 -4.86 -129.38
CA GLU A 91 74.88 -4.28 -129.88
C GLU A 91 75.89 -5.36 -130.34
N VAL A 92 75.94 -6.49 -129.64
CA VAL A 92 76.78 -7.65 -130.04
C VAL A 92 76.31 -8.29 -131.35
N GLN A 93 75.00 -8.33 -131.62
CA GLN A 93 74.46 -8.86 -132.87
C GLN A 93 74.79 -7.95 -134.06
N ASP A 94 74.65 -6.64 -133.89
CA ASP A 94 74.91 -5.66 -134.96
C ASP A 94 76.40 -5.62 -135.33
N LEU A 95 77.30 -5.73 -134.34
CA LEU A 95 78.75 -5.84 -134.58
C LEU A 95 79.14 -7.14 -135.31
N GLN A 96 78.48 -8.26 -135.02
CA GLN A 96 78.72 -9.51 -135.74
C GLN A 96 78.28 -9.45 -137.21
N ALA A 97 77.26 -8.65 -137.54
CA ALA A 97 76.84 -8.42 -138.92
C ALA A 97 77.85 -7.58 -139.70
N SER A 98 78.29 -6.45 -139.14
CA SER A 98 79.30 -5.58 -139.79
C SER A 98 80.63 -6.30 -140.05
N LEU A 99 81.08 -7.15 -139.12
CA LEU A 99 82.33 -7.91 -139.30
C LEU A 99 82.26 -8.91 -140.48
N LYS A 100 81.08 -9.46 -140.77
CA LYS A 100 80.90 -10.37 -141.91
C LYS A 100 80.93 -9.62 -143.24
N GLU A 101 80.32 -8.45 -143.29
CA GLU A 101 80.32 -7.61 -144.49
C GLU A 101 81.73 -7.12 -144.82
N GLU A 102 82.51 -6.67 -143.82
CA GLU A 102 83.88 -6.19 -144.03
C GLU A 102 84.81 -7.29 -144.56
N LYS A 103 84.67 -8.53 -144.05
CA LYS A 103 85.43 -9.68 -144.56
C LYS A 103 85.08 -9.98 -146.02
N TRP A 104 83.81 -9.88 -146.39
CA TRP A 104 83.37 -10.07 -147.77
C TRP A 104 83.97 -9.01 -148.72
N TYR A 105 83.95 -7.74 -148.33
CA TYR A 105 84.53 -6.66 -149.13
C TYR A 105 86.05 -6.81 -149.31
N SER A 106 86.78 -7.23 -148.27
CA SER A 106 88.22 -7.47 -148.36
C SER A 106 88.57 -8.62 -149.33
N GLU A 107 87.73 -9.65 -149.39
CA GLU A 107 87.95 -10.82 -150.23
C GLU A 107 87.69 -10.52 -151.72
N GLU A 108 86.73 -9.65 -152.01
CA GLU A 108 86.44 -9.20 -153.38
C GLU A 108 87.52 -8.22 -153.89
N LEU A 109 88.02 -7.31 -153.04
CA LEU A 109 89.11 -6.40 -153.40
C LEU A 109 90.41 -7.13 -153.76
N LYS A 110 90.68 -8.27 -153.09
CA LYS A 110 91.86 -9.10 -153.35
C LYS A 110 91.82 -9.76 -154.73
N LYS A 111 90.64 -10.16 -155.23
CA LYS A 111 90.49 -10.71 -156.59
C LYS A 111 90.71 -9.66 -157.68
N GLU A 112 90.29 -8.43 -157.44
CA GLU A 112 90.46 -7.34 -158.40
C GLU A 112 91.94 -6.95 -158.55
N LEU A 113 92.72 -6.98 -157.47
CA LEU A 113 94.18 -6.71 -157.51
C LEU A 113 94.97 -7.79 -158.26
N GLU A 114 94.62 -9.08 -158.13
CA GLU A 114 95.29 -10.16 -158.89
C GLU A 114 95.04 -10.07 -160.40
N LYS A 115 93.90 -9.50 -160.84
CA LYS A 115 93.62 -9.27 -162.27
C LYS A 115 94.49 -8.18 -162.89
N PHE A 116 94.84 -7.13 -162.15
CA PHE A 116 95.57 -5.98 -162.70
C PHE A 116 97.10 -6.18 -162.80
N GLN A 117 97.67 -7.14 -162.07
CA GLN A 117 99.13 -7.33 -162.03
C GLN A 117 99.71 -8.17 -163.20
N GLY A 118 98.87 -8.76 -164.05
CA GLY A 118 99.30 -9.67 -165.13
C GLY A 118 99.61 -9.04 -166.50
N LEU A 119 99.33 -7.75 -166.75
CA LEU A 119 99.19 -7.23 -168.12
C LEU A 119 100.14 -6.11 -168.56
N GLN A 120 101.17 -5.71 -167.80
CA GLN A 120 101.96 -4.53 -168.17
C GLN A 120 103.48 -4.65 -167.90
N GLN A 121 104.18 -5.43 -168.72
CA GLN A 121 105.59 -5.23 -169.05
C GLN A 121 105.87 -5.65 -170.51
N GLN A 122 105.97 -4.69 -171.43
CA GLN A 122 107.09 -4.57 -172.37
C GLN A 122 106.99 -3.28 -173.21
N GLU A 123 108.15 -2.63 -173.31
CA GLU A 123 108.42 -1.28 -173.82
C GLU A 123 108.92 -1.28 -175.29
N PRO A 124 109.13 -0.09 -175.92
CA PRO A 124 109.36 0.11 -177.35
C PRO A 124 110.84 0.34 -177.75
N LYS A 125 111.20 0.18 -179.05
CA LYS A 125 111.88 1.18 -179.94
C LYS A 125 112.43 0.60 -181.28
N PRO A 126 112.63 1.44 -182.33
CA PRO A 126 112.94 1.05 -183.71
C PRO A 126 114.37 1.43 -184.19
N ASP A 127 114.85 0.79 -185.27
CA ASP A 127 114.93 1.31 -186.66
C ASP A 127 116.15 0.78 -187.46
N GLY A 128 115.98 0.58 -188.78
CA GLY A 128 117.06 0.20 -189.71
C GLY A 128 116.62 -0.28 -191.11
N LEU A 129 116.64 0.67 -192.07
CA LEU A 129 116.76 0.66 -193.57
C LEU A 129 116.90 -0.68 -194.34
N VAL A 130 116.29 -0.85 -195.55
CA VAL A 130 116.82 -0.50 -196.91
C VAL A 130 115.76 -0.75 -198.03
N VAL A 131 115.60 0.20 -198.99
CA VAL A 131 115.08 0.13 -200.42
C VAL A 131 113.62 -0.35 -200.64
N ASP A 132 112.68 0.39 -201.25
CA ASP A 132 112.62 0.87 -202.66
C ASP A 132 111.56 2.01 -202.81
N SER A 133 111.80 2.97 -203.71
CA SER A 133 111.19 4.31 -203.69
C SER A 133 109.90 4.46 -204.53
N SER A 134 108.78 4.87 -203.91
CA SER A 134 107.69 5.74 -204.45
C SER A 134 106.37 5.58 -203.67
N ALA A 135 106.04 4.36 -203.21
CA ALA A 135 104.77 4.08 -202.51
C ALA A 135 104.74 4.52 -201.02
N GLU A 136 105.89 4.59 -200.36
CA GLU A 136 105.99 5.01 -198.95
C GLU A 136 105.78 6.52 -198.74
N LEU A 137 106.11 7.34 -199.74
CA LEU A 137 106.00 8.80 -199.63
C LEU A 137 104.53 9.26 -199.51
N GLN A 138 103.63 8.65 -200.27
CA GLN A 138 102.18 8.91 -200.17
C GLN A 138 101.59 8.38 -198.85
N SER A 139 102.05 7.24 -198.35
CA SER A 139 101.63 6.70 -197.04
C SER A 139 102.08 7.59 -195.89
N LEU A 140 103.28 8.19 -195.97
CA LEU A 140 103.81 9.10 -194.98
C LEU A 140 103.10 10.47 -195.00
N GLU A 141 102.74 10.98 -196.18
CA GLU A 141 101.93 12.20 -196.30
C GLU A 141 100.54 12.02 -195.68
N GLN A 142 99.88 10.89 -195.95
CA GLN A 142 98.58 10.59 -195.35
C GLN A 142 98.66 10.40 -193.83
N GLN A 143 99.70 9.70 -193.33
CA GLN A 143 99.94 9.58 -191.88
C GLN A 143 100.24 10.93 -191.22
N LEU A 144 100.90 11.85 -191.93
CA LEU A 144 101.15 13.20 -191.41
C LEU A 144 99.86 14.01 -191.30
N GLU A 145 98.96 13.93 -192.28
CA GLU A 145 97.67 14.63 -192.24
C GLU A 145 96.73 14.04 -191.17
N GLU A 146 96.69 12.71 -191.03
CA GLU A 146 96.00 12.01 -189.93
C GLU A 146 96.59 12.41 -188.57
N ALA A 147 97.91 12.45 -188.42
CA ALA A 147 98.56 12.91 -187.20
C ALA A 147 98.29 14.40 -186.91
N GLN A 148 98.20 15.26 -187.92
CA GLN A 148 97.86 16.68 -187.75
C GLN A 148 96.42 16.86 -187.26
N THR A 149 95.46 16.12 -187.83
CA THR A 149 94.07 16.14 -187.37
C THR A 149 93.91 15.54 -185.98
N GLU A 150 94.63 14.47 -185.65
CA GLU A 150 94.68 13.89 -184.32
C GLU A 150 95.31 14.86 -183.31
N ASN A 151 96.38 15.56 -183.67
CA ASN A 151 97.00 16.59 -182.82
C ASN A 151 96.02 17.75 -182.55
N PHE A 152 95.25 18.16 -183.55
CA PHE A 152 94.19 19.15 -183.38
C PHE A 152 93.10 18.67 -182.43
N ASN A 153 92.64 17.41 -182.56
CA ASN A 153 91.66 16.80 -181.66
C ASN A 153 92.21 16.67 -180.22
N ILE A 154 93.45 16.22 -180.05
CA ILE A 154 94.12 16.15 -178.75
C ILE A 154 94.23 17.53 -178.13
N LYS A 155 94.58 18.55 -178.92
CA LYS A 155 94.65 19.93 -178.45
C LYS A 155 93.28 20.45 -178.00
N GLN A 156 92.24 20.20 -178.79
CA GLN A 156 90.87 20.57 -178.41
C GLN A 156 90.41 19.85 -177.14
N MET A 157 90.69 18.54 -177.02
CA MET A 157 90.40 17.79 -175.79
C MET A 157 91.20 18.29 -174.59
N LYS A 158 92.48 18.62 -174.78
CA LYS A 158 93.34 19.17 -173.75
C LYS A 158 92.78 20.51 -173.24
N ASP A 159 92.43 21.41 -174.15
CA ASP A 159 91.86 22.71 -173.81
C ASP A 159 90.53 22.53 -173.05
N LEU A 160 89.70 21.54 -173.42
CA LEU A 160 88.47 21.20 -172.71
C LEU A 160 88.73 20.63 -171.30
N PHE A 161 89.72 19.76 -171.15
CA PHE A 161 90.10 19.23 -169.83
C PHE A 161 90.71 20.30 -168.94
N GLU A 162 91.50 21.21 -169.51
CA GLU A 162 92.08 22.35 -168.80
C GLU A 162 90.99 23.32 -168.35
N GLN A 163 89.99 23.59 -169.20
CA GLN A 163 88.79 24.35 -168.82
C GLN A 163 87.99 23.66 -167.71
N LYS A 164 87.77 22.35 -167.78
CA LYS A 164 87.11 21.58 -166.71
C LYS A 164 87.91 21.60 -165.40
N ALA A 165 89.23 21.49 -165.47
CA ALA A 165 90.09 21.56 -164.30
C ALA A 165 90.01 22.95 -163.65
N ALA A 166 90.01 24.03 -164.45
CA ALA A 166 89.84 25.39 -163.95
C ALA A 166 88.45 25.62 -163.32
N GLN A 167 87.40 25.05 -163.93
CA GLN A 167 86.04 25.10 -163.39
C GLN A 167 85.94 24.37 -162.04
N LEU A 168 86.45 23.13 -161.96
CA LEU A 168 86.49 22.37 -160.71
C LEU A 168 87.34 23.06 -159.64
N ALA A 169 88.46 23.69 -160.02
CA ALA A 169 89.26 24.46 -159.07
C ALA A 169 88.48 25.65 -158.49
N THR A 170 87.66 26.32 -159.31
CA THR A 170 86.79 27.42 -158.87
C THR A 170 85.68 26.90 -157.96
N GLU A 171 85.02 25.80 -158.31
CA GLU A 171 83.99 25.18 -157.47
C GLU A 171 84.56 24.70 -156.12
N ILE A 172 85.76 24.12 -156.11
CA ILE A 172 86.46 23.72 -154.88
C ILE A 172 86.79 24.94 -154.02
N ALA A 173 87.25 26.04 -154.62
CA ALA A 173 87.53 27.28 -153.89
C ALA A 173 86.26 27.87 -153.28
N ASP A 174 85.15 27.89 -154.03
CA ASP A 174 83.85 28.37 -153.56
C ASP A 174 83.28 27.49 -152.44
N ILE A 175 83.35 26.15 -152.57
CA ILE A 175 82.93 25.22 -151.51
C ILE A 175 83.78 25.41 -150.26
N LYS A 176 85.09 25.60 -150.42
CA LYS A 176 86.00 25.83 -149.29
C LYS A 176 85.69 27.16 -148.58
N SER A 177 85.45 28.24 -149.33
CA SER A 177 85.03 29.53 -148.76
C SER A 177 83.74 29.37 -147.95
N LYS A 178 82.73 28.69 -148.50
CA LYS A 178 81.46 28.42 -147.81
C LYS A 178 81.65 27.54 -146.58
N TYR A 179 82.53 26.54 -146.65
CA TYR A 179 82.85 25.69 -145.51
C TYR A 179 83.54 26.47 -144.38
N ASP A 180 84.50 27.34 -144.72
CA ASP A 180 85.22 28.16 -143.76
C ASP A 180 84.28 29.21 -143.11
N GLU A 181 83.35 29.81 -143.88
CA GLU A 181 82.29 30.68 -143.36
C GLU A 181 81.37 29.93 -142.39
N GLU A 182 80.82 28.77 -142.78
CA GLU A 182 79.96 27.95 -141.92
C GLU A 182 80.69 27.45 -140.67
N ARG A 183 81.98 27.12 -140.80
CA ARG A 183 82.81 26.74 -139.67
C ARG A 183 82.95 27.90 -138.69
N SER A 184 83.22 29.11 -139.18
CA SER A 184 83.33 30.30 -138.32
C SER A 184 82.00 30.64 -137.63
N LEU A 185 80.87 30.49 -138.32
CA LEU A 185 79.53 30.68 -137.76
C LEU A 185 79.20 29.63 -136.70
N ARG A 186 79.59 28.36 -136.94
CA ARG A 186 79.45 27.30 -135.95
C ARG A 186 80.28 27.60 -134.71
N GLU A 187 81.56 27.94 -134.87
CA GLU A 187 82.45 28.29 -133.76
C GLU A 187 81.90 29.48 -132.94
N ALA A 188 81.35 30.51 -133.60
CA ALA A 188 80.72 31.64 -132.92
C ALA A 188 79.42 31.27 -132.18
N SER A 189 78.61 30.37 -132.73
CA SER A 189 77.38 29.89 -132.06
C SER A 189 77.70 28.95 -130.89
N GLU A 190 78.72 28.12 -131.01
CA GLU A 190 79.22 27.27 -129.93
C GLU A 190 79.73 28.11 -128.77
N GLN A 191 80.52 29.16 -129.03
CA GLN A 191 80.93 30.13 -128.00
C GLN A 191 79.76 30.85 -127.31
N LYS A 192 78.68 31.14 -128.04
CA LYS A 192 77.45 31.70 -127.43
C LYS A 192 76.75 30.69 -126.53
N VAL A 193 76.67 29.43 -126.95
CA VAL A 193 76.04 28.37 -126.15
C VAL A 193 76.84 28.12 -124.88
N THR A 194 78.18 28.08 -124.95
CA THR A 194 79.01 27.91 -123.75
C THR A 194 78.82 29.08 -122.79
N HIS A 195 78.84 30.33 -123.27
CA HIS A 195 78.59 31.51 -122.45
C HIS A 195 77.21 31.47 -121.77
N LEU A 196 76.13 31.19 -122.53
CA LEU A 196 74.78 31.10 -121.96
C LEU A 196 74.65 29.95 -120.96
N THR A 197 75.34 28.84 -121.20
CA THR A 197 75.36 27.70 -120.27
C THR A 197 76.08 28.07 -118.97
N GLU A 198 77.18 28.82 -119.05
CA GLU A 198 77.88 29.33 -117.87
C GLU A 198 77.04 30.36 -117.09
N GLU A 199 76.35 31.28 -117.77
CA GLU A 199 75.42 32.22 -117.13
C GLU A 199 74.26 31.49 -116.46
N LEU A 200 73.67 30.49 -117.12
CA LEU A 200 72.58 29.69 -116.54
C LEU A 200 73.05 28.93 -115.30
N ASN A 201 74.25 28.36 -115.32
CA ASN A 201 74.84 27.68 -114.16
C ASN A 201 75.10 28.66 -113.01
N LYS A 202 75.60 29.86 -113.29
CA LYS A 202 75.78 30.91 -112.27
C LYS A 202 74.44 31.30 -111.65
N GLU A 203 73.39 31.48 -112.45
CA GLU A 203 72.06 31.82 -111.96
C GLU A 203 71.45 30.68 -111.14
N ALA A 204 71.66 29.42 -111.55
CA ALA A 204 71.19 28.25 -110.81
C ALA A 204 71.85 28.15 -109.42
N ILE A 205 73.15 28.43 -109.33
CA ILE A 205 73.86 28.50 -108.05
C ILE A 205 73.30 29.63 -107.19
N LEU A 206 73.11 30.83 -107.75
CA LEU A 206 72.51 31.97 -107.05
C LEU A 206 71.13 31.65 -106.48
N ILE A 207 70.27 30.98 -107.26
CA ILE A 207 68.94 30.55 -106.80
C ILE A 207 69.05 29.56 -105.63
N GLN A 208 69.99 28.61 -105.72
CA GLN A 208 70.21 27.64 -104.65
C GLN A 208 70.69 28.34 -103.36
N ASP A 209 71.66 29.25 -103.48
CA ASP A 209 72.18 30.02 -102.36
C ASP A 209 71.07 30.86 -101.71
N LEU A 210 70.30 31.61 -102.51
CA LEU A 210 69.15 32.38 -102.01
C LEU A 210 68.10 31.51 -101.33
N LYS A 211 67.84 30.29 -101.85
CA LYS A 211 66.94 29.33 -101.20
C LYS A 211 67.47 28.87 -99.85
N THR A 212 68.77 28.62 -99.75
CA THR A 212 69.39 28.26 -98.47
C THR A 212 69.37 29.43 -97.48
N GLU A 213 69.68 30.66 -97.92
CA GLU A 213 69.57 31.86 -97.09
C GLU A 213 68.14 32.10 -96.59
N LEU A 214 67.14 31.87 -97.45
CA LEU A 214 65.73 32.06 -97.09
C LEU A 214 65.26 31.05 -96.05
N LEU A 215 65.75 29.81 -96.10
CA LEU A 215 65.48 28.77 -95.10
C LEU A 215 66.27 29.01 -93.80
N GLN A 216 67.49 29.52 -93.90
CA GLN A 216 68.35 29.83 -92.76
C GLN A 216 68.08 31.20 -92.14
N ARG A 217 67.06 31.95 -92.60
CA ARG A 217 66.71 33.25 -92.03
C ARG A 217 66.51 33.09 -90.51
N PRO A 218 67.38 33.71 -89.69
CA PRO A 218 67.22 33.70 -88.24
C PRO A 218 65.87 34.33 -87.92
N GLY A 219 64.97 33.56 -87.31
CA GLY A 219 63.63 34.03 -86.95
C GLY A 219 62.47 33.15 -87.42
N ILE A 220 62.61 32.31 -88.44
CA ILE A 220 61.51 31.39 -88.83
C ILE A 220 61.30 30.34 -87.74
N GLU A 221 62.39 29.78 -87.21
CA GLU A 221 62.37 28.84 -86.10
C GLU A 221 61.88 29.52 -84.82
N ASP A 222 62.35 30.74 -84.52
CA ASP A 222 61.90 31.51 -83.36
C ASP A 222 60.38 31.80 -83.44
N VAL A 223 59.85 32.16 -84.61
CA VAL A 223 58.41 32.37 -84.79
C VAL A 223 57.62 31.07 -84.59
N ALA A 224 58.15 29.92 -85.02
CA ALA A 224 57.51 28.63 -84.81
C ALA A 224 57.52 28.23 -83.33
N VAL A 225 58.63 28.43 -82.63
CA VAL A 225 58.77 28.21 -81.19
C VAL A 225 57.83 29.15 -80.42
N LEU A 226 57.85 30.46 -80.71
CA LEU A 226 56.97 31.44 -80.08
C LEU A 226 55.48 31.13 -80.30
N LYS A 227 55.09 30.66 -81.49
CA LYS A 227 53.70 30.20 -81.73
C LYS A 227 53.35 29.00 -80.85
N LYS A 228 54.26 28.03 -80.71
CA LYS A 228 54.07 26.85 -79.86
C LYS A 228 54.00 27.24 -78.38
N GLU A 229 54.91 28.07 -77.92
CA GLU A 229 54.93 28.60 -76.54
C GLU A 229 53.68 29.43 -76.24
N LEU A 230 53.24 30.29 -77.17
CA LEU A 230 52.02 31.06 -77.00
C LEU A 230 50.80 30.16 -76.85
N VAL A 231 50.66 29.13 -77.70
CA VAL A 231 49.56 28.16 -77.60
C VAL A 231 49.65 27.38 -76.29
N GLN A 232 50.86 27.00 -75.85
CA GLN A 232 51.07 26.32 -74.56
C GLN A 232 50.66 27.21 -73.38
N VAL A 233 51.07 28.48 -73.37
CA VAL A 233 50.71 29.44 -72.33
C VAL A 233 49.21 29.72 -72.34
N GLN A 234 48.58 29.88 -73.50
CA GLN A 234 47.12 30.02 -73.62
C GLN A 234 46.39 28.80 -73.07
N THR A 235 46.81 27.60 -73.48
CA THR A 235 46.24 26.35 -72.98
C THR A 235 46.39 26.22 -71.46
N LEU A 236 47.55 26.60 -70.91
CA LEU A 236 47.79 26.60 -69.48
C LEU A 236 46.88 27.62 -68.77
N MET A 237 46.75 28.84 -69.28
CA MET A 237 45.87 29.87 -68.71
C MET A 237 44.40 29.44 -68.72
N ASP A 238 43.94 28.82 -69.82
CA ASP A 238 42.57 28.30 -69.93
C ASP A 238 42.34 27.17 -68.91
N ASN A 239 43.28 26.23 -68.79
CA ASN A 239 43.21 25.16 -67.80
C ASN A 239 43.19 25.71 -66.36
N MET A 240 44.06 26.66 -66.03
CA MET A 240 44.07 27.31 -64.71
C MET A 240 42.78 28.07 -64.43
N THR A 241 42.18 28.68 -65.44
CA THR A 241 40.89 29.38 -65.31
C THR A 241 39.77 28.39 -65.05
N LEU A 242 39.72 27.29 -65.80
CA LEU A 242 38.76 26.20 -65.59
C LEU A 242 38.93 25.52 -64.23
N GLU A 243 40.16 25.32 -63.76
CA GLU A 243 40.42 24.79 -62.41
C GLU A 243 39.92 25.74 -61.32
N ARG A 244 40.20 27.05 -61.41
CA ARG A 244 39.65 28.05 -60.47
C ARG A 244 38.13 28.08 -60.49
N GLU A 245 37.49 28.00 -61.67
CA GLU A 245 36.03 27.96 -61.77
C GLU A 245 35.45 26.71 -61.12
N ARG A 246 36.07 25.53 -61.33
CA ARG A 246 35.66 24.29 -60.67
C ARG A 246 35.83 24.36 -59.16
N GLU A 247 36.95 24.90 -58.66
CA GLU A 247 37.18 25.10 -57.23
C GLU A 247 36.19 26.09 -56.63
N SER A 248 35.92 27.20 -57.32
CA SER A 248 34.91 28.19 -56.90
C SER A 248 33.51 27.58 -56.80
N GLU A 249 33.09 26.76 -57.76
CA GLU A 249 31.77 26.11 -57.69
C GLU A 249 31.72 25.05 -56.58
N LYS A 250 32.80 24.27 -56.38
CA LYS A 250 32.92 23.36 -55.23
C LYS A 250 32.78 24.08 -53.90
N LEU A 251 33.53 25.17 -53.71
CA LEU A 251 33.46 25.99 -52.50
C LEU A 251 32.07 26.59 -52.28
N LYS A 252 31.42 27.03 -53.36
CA LYS A 252 30.06 27.57 -53.31
C LYS A 252 29.04 26.51 -52.90
N ASP A 253 29.16 25.29 -53.41
CA ASP A 253 28.30 24.18 -53.02
C ASP A 253 28.55 23.72 -51.58
N GLU A 254 29.80 23.69 -51.14
CA GLU A 254 30.14 23.46 -49.73
C GLU A 254 29.57 24.56 -48.82
N CYS A 255 29.65 25.83 -49.22
CA CYS A 255 29.03 26.94 -48.48
C CYS A 255 27.50 26.79 -48.39
N LYS A 256 26.83 26.43 -49.48
CA LYS A 256 25.38 26.18 -49.47
C LYS A 256 25.03 25.01 -48.54
N LYS A 257 25.82 23.92 -48.58
CA LYS A 257 25.62 22.76 -47.73
C LYS A 257 25.79 23.13 -46.25
N LEU A 258 26.88 23.81 -45.91
CA LEU A 258 27.13 24.29 -44.55
C LEU A 258 26.04 25.25 -44.06
N GLN A 259 25.51 26.10 -44.94
CA GLN A 259 24.41 26.99 -44.62
C GLN A 259 23.11 26.22 -44.32
N ALA A 260 22.82 25.16 -45.09
CA ALA A 260 21.68 24.28 -44.84
C ALA A 260 21.84 23.51 -43.52
N ASP A 261 23.04 22.98 -43.26
CA ASP A 261 23.36 22.27 -42.02
C ASP A 261 23.25 23.21 -40.81
N TYR A 262 23.73 24.46 -40.92
CA TYR A 262 23.57 25.50 -39.91
C TYR A 262 22.09 25.78 -39.64
N ALA A 263 21.29 26.04 -40.67
CA ALA A 263 19.85 26.31 -40.51
C ALA A 263 19.10 25.14 -39.86
N ASN A 264 19.46 23.90 -40.23
CA ASN A 264 18.89 22.70 -39.62
C ASN A 264 19.29 22.56 -38.14
N SER A 265 20.57 22.81 -37.82
CA SER A 265 21.04 22.81 -36.44
C SER A 265 20.37 23.90 -35.59
N GLU A 266 20.14 25.09 -36.16
CA GLU A 266 19.47 26.21 -35.51
C GLU A 266 17.99 25.91 -35.25
N ALA A 267 17.31 25.27 -36.21
CA ALA A 267 15.94 24.79 -36.03
C ALA A 267 15.85 23.74 -34.91
N THR A 268 16.79 22.79 -34.88
CA THR A 268 16.88 21.75 -33.84
C THR A 268 17.14 22.37 -32.47
N ILE A 269 18.08 23.32 -32.37
CA ILE A 269 18.36 24.06 -31.13
C ILE A 269 17.13 24.81 -30.67
N SER A 270 16.40 25.45 -31.58
CA SER A 270 15.17 26.18 -31.25
C SER A 270 14.07 25.26 -30.73
N GLN A 271 13.90 24.08 -31.34
CA GLN A 271 12.98 23.06 -30.85
C GLN A 271 13.37 22.57 -29.45
N LEU A 272 14.63 22.19 -29.24
CA LEU A 272 15.12 21.74 -27.94
C LEU A 272 14.97 22.81 -26.86
N ARG A 273 15.21 24.09 -27.19
CA ARG A 273 14.97 25.22 -26.28
C ARG A 273 13.49 25.33 -25.91
N SER A 274 12.58 25.14 -26.87
CA SER A 274 11.13 25.17 -26.62
C SER A 274 10.67 24.01 -25.73
N GLU A 275 11.25 22.82 -25.91
CA GLU A 275 10.98 21.65 -25.07
C GLU A 275 11.54 21.84 -23.67
N LEU A 276 12.78 22.35 -23.55
CA LEU A 276 13.39 22.67 -22.26
C LEU A 276 12.57 23.71 -21.48
N ALA A 277 11.97 24.69 -22.18
CA ALA A 277 11.10 25.69 -21.56
C ALA A 277 9.79 25.10 -20.98
N LYS A 278 9.35 23.92 -21.43
CA LYS A 278 8.18 23.24 -20.87
C LYS A 278 8.47 22.64 -19.48
N GLY A 279 9.70 22.22 -19.24
CA GLY A 279 10.13 21.63 -17.95
C GLY A 279 9.80 22.51 -16.73
N PRO A 280 10.23 23.79 -16.69
CA PRO A 280 9.85 24.71 -15.61
C PRO A 280 8.33 24.88 -15.44
N GLN A 281 7.57 24.86 -16.54
CA GLN A 281 6.10 24.98 -16.50
C GLN A 281 5.46 23.75 -15.85
N GLU A 282 5.92 22.55 -16.21
CA GLU A 282 5.47 21.29 -15.60
C GLU A 282 5.85 21.22 -14.11
N VAL A 283 7.09 21.62 -13.77
CA VAL A 283 7.53 21.71 -12.37
C VAL A 283 6.67 22.69 -11.59
N ALA A 284 6.30 23.84 -12.16
CA ALA A 284 5.41 24.80 -11.50
C ALA A 284 4.02 24.21 -11.22
N VAL A 285 3.46 23.43 -12.15
CA VAL A 285 2.20 22.70 -11.95
C VAL A 285 2.33 21.68 -10.82
N TYR A 286 3.37 20.85 -10.83
CA TYR A 286 3.61 19.87 -9.76
C TYR A 286 3.82 20.52 -8.40
N VAL A 287 4.54 21.65 -8.33
CA VAL A 287 4.71 22.42 -7.10
C VAL A 287 3.36 22.93 -6.58
N GLN A 288 2.48 23.41 -7.46
CA GLN A 288 1.14 23.88 -7.06
C GLN A 288 0.27 22.72 -6.54
N GLU A 289 0.31 21.55 -7.17
CA GLU A 289 -0.39 20.35 -6.71
C GLU A 289 0.13 19.86 -5.36
N LEU A 290 1.45 19.81 -5.19
CA LEU A 290 2.09 19.49 -3.91
C LEU A 290 1.67 20.47 -2.80
N GLN A 291 1.55 21.76 -3.13
CA GLN A 291 1.12 22.77 -2.16
C GLN A 291 -0.35 22.59 -1.76
N LYS A 292 -1.24 22.27 -2.71
CA LYS A 292 -2.65 21.91 -2.43
C LYS A 292 -2.78 20.64 -1.59
N LEU A 293 -1.98 19.62 -1.89
CA LEU A 293 -1.94 18.39 -1.09
C LEU A 293 -1.44 18.69 0.32
N LYS A 294 -0.40 19.51 0.46
CA LYS A 294 0.14 19.92 1.76
C LYS A 294 -0.89 20.68 2.60
N THR A 295 -1.68 21.58 2.02
CA THR A 295 -2.75 22.28 2.76
C THR A 295 -3.83 21.31 3.21
N SER A 296 -4.27 20.40 2.33
CA SER A 296 -5.26 19.36 2.68
C SER A 296 -4.78 18.43 3.80
N VAL A 297 -3.51 18.00 3.75
CA VAL A 297 -2.91 17.19 4.82
C VAL A 297 -2.87 17.94 6.15
N ASN A 298 -2.53 19.23 6.14
CA ASN A 298 -2.55 20.06 7.36
C ASN A 298 -3.96 20.20 7.94
N GLU A 299 -4.97 20.44 7.10
CA GLU A 299 -6.38 20.52 7.51
C GLU A 299 -6.87 19.20 8.13
N LEU A 300 -6.55 18.06 7.50
CA LEU A 300 -6.87 16.74 8.03
C LEU A 300 -6.14 16.45 9.35
N THR A 301 -4.87 16.86 9.46
CA THR A 301 -4.09 16.71 10.69
C THR A 301 -4.70 17.51 11.83
N GLN A 302 -5.08 18.77 11.58
CA GLN A 302 -5.75 19.61 12.58
C GLN A 302 -7.12 19.03 12.97
N LYS A 303 -7.89 18.53 12.00
CA LYS A 303 -9.18 17.88 12.27
C LYS A 303 -9.02 16.63 13.13
N ASN A 304 -8.00 15.81 12.86
CA ASN A 304 -7.70 14.63 13.67
C ASN A 304 -7.30 15.01 15.10
N GLN A 305 -6.44 16.02 15.28
CA GLN A 305 -6.08 16.52 16.61
C GLN A 305 -7.33 16.95 17.41
N ASN A 306 -8.21 17.75 16.79
CA ASN A 306 -9.46 18.19 17.42
C ASN A 306 -10.39 17.01 17.78
N LEU A 307 -10.44 15.96 16.95
CA LEU A 307 -11.22 14.76 17.24
C LEU A 307 -10.61 13.94 18.38
N THR A 308 -9.29 13.80 18.42
CA THR A 308 -8.58 13.14 19.51
C THR A 308 -8.79 13.87 20.83
N GLU A 309 -8.71 15.21 20.86
CA GLU A 309 -9.00 15.99 22.07
C GLU A 309 -10.45 15.81 22.55
N LYS A 310 -11.42 15.83 21.61
CA LYS A 310 -12.83 15.55 21.94
C LYS A 310 -13.03 14.13 22.47
N LEU A 311 -12.33 13.15 21.92
CA LEU A 311 -12.40 11.76 22.37
C LEU A 311 -11.83 11.64 23.79
N LEU A 312 -10.64 12.17 24.05
CA LEU A 312 -10.03 12.20 25.38
C LEU A 312 -10.95 12.88 26.41
N LYS A 313 -11.61 13.98 26.02
CA LYS A 313 -12.58 14.64 26.89
C LYS A 313 -13.78 13.76 27.19
N LYS A 314 -14.30 13.02 26.20
CA LYS A 314 -15.41 12.08 26.38
C LYS A 314 -15.01 10.87 27.23
N GLU A 315 -13.80 10.35 27.06
CA GLU A 315 -13.25 9.29 27.91
C GLU A 315 -13.17 9.75 29.36
N LEU A 316 -12.65 10.96 29.61
CA LEU A 316 -12.61 11.54 30.95
C LEU A 316 -14.02 11.71 31.56
N ASP A 317 -14.97 12.25 30.78
CA ASP A 317 -16.36 12.40 31.24
C ASP A 317 -17.00 11.04 31.54
N TYR A 318 -16.67 10.00 30.76
CA TYR A 318 -17.14 8.63 30.99
C TYR A 318 -16.59 8.06 32.29
N THR A 319 -15.28 8.16 32.54
CA THR A 319 -14.66 7.73 33.80
C THR A 319 -15.29 8.45 35.00
N GLN A 320 -15.53 9.76 34.89
CA GLN A 320 -16.20 10.51 35.96
C GLN A 320 -17.64 10.05 36.22
N LEU A 321 -18.37 9.66 35.18
CA LEU A 321 -19.72 9.09 35.34
C LEU A 321 -19.68 7.69 35.96
N GLU A 322 -18.70 6.87 35.57
CA GLU A 322 -18.49 5.54 36.14
C GLU A 322 -18.14 5.62 37.63
N ASP A 323 -17.27 6.55 38.03
CA ASP A 323 -16.93 6.80 39.44
C ASP A 323 -18.17 7.23 40.24
N LYS A 324 -18.96 8.19 39.72
CA LYS A 324 -20.22 8.61 40.37
C LYS A 324 -21.22 7.47 40.50
N HIS A 325 -21.37 6.66 39.46
CA HIS A 325 -22.24 5.49 39.51
C HIS A 325 -21.77 4.48 40.57
N ASN A 326 -20.47 4.26 40.69
CA ASN A 326 -19.90 3.39 41.73
C ASN A 326 -20.14 3.94 43.13
N GLU A 327 -19.96 5.24 43.34
CA GLU A 327 -20.28 5.93 44.60
C GLU A 327 -21.76 5.80 44.96
N GLU A 328 -22.68 6.04 44.02
CA GLU A 328 -24.11 5.86 44.22
C GLU A 328 -24.48 4.39 44.51
N CYS A 329 -23.84 3.44 43.84
CA CYS A 329 -24.05 2.02 44.08
C CYS A 329 -23.64 1.61 45.50
N VAL A 330 -22.50 2.12 45.98
CA VAL A 330 -22.06 1.93 47.38
C VAL A 330 -23.04 2.60 48.35
N SER A 331 -23.44 3.84 48.08
CA SER A 331 -24.44 4.56 48.89
C SER A 331 -25.76 3.80 48.99
N LYS A 332 -26.27 3.28 47.87
CA LYS A 332 -27.46 2.44 47.80
C LYS A 332 -27.32 1.17 48.65
N LYS A 333 -26.20 0.46 48.56
CA LYS A 333 -25.93 -0.73 49.40
C LYS A 333 -25.92 -0.38 50.88
N ASN A 334 -25.32 0.75 51.26
CA ASN A 334 -25.30 1.22 52.65
C ASN A 334 -26.71 1.55 53.16
N ILE A 335 -27.52 2.26 52.37
CA ILE A 335 -28.92 2.54 52.72
C ILE A 335 -29.72 1.25 52.84
N GLN A 336 -29.54 0.29 51.92
CA GLN A 336 -30.21 -1.01 51.97
C GLN A 336 -29.83 -1.80 53.23
N ALA A 337 -28.55 -1.80 53.61
CA ALA A 337 -28.08 -2.42 54.85
C ALA A 337 -28.70 -1.73 56.08
N SER A 338 -28.72 -0.39 56.11
CA SER A 338 -29.36 0.37 57.19
C SER A 338 -30.85 0.12 57.29
N LEU A 339 -31.55 0.00 56.16
CA LEU A 339 -32.98 -0.33 56.11
C LEU A 339 -33.23 -1.73 56.68
N HIS A 340 -32.44 -2.71 56.24
CA HIS A 340 -32.55 -4.08 56.75
C HIS A 340 -32.31 -4.17 58.26
N GLN A 341 -31.33 -3.40 58.77
CA GLN A 341 -31.12 -3.28 60.22
C GLN A 341 -32.33 -2.67 60.93
N LYS A 342 -32.94 -1.63 60.37
CA LYS A 342 -34.16 -1.02 60.93
C LYS A 342 -35.36 -1.98 60.89
N ASP A 343 -35.50 -2.79 59.85
CA ASP A 343 -36.53 -3.82 59.79
C ASP A 343 -36.34 -4.88 60.89
N LEU A 344 -35.09 -5.30 61.15
CA LEU A 344 -34.76 -6.19 62.27
C LEU A 344 -35.09 -5.55 63.62
N ASP A 345 -34.73 -4.28 63.83
CA ASP A 345 -35.06 -3.53 65.04
C ASP A 345 -36.60 -3.45 65.24
N CYS A 346 -37.35 -3.19 64.17
CA CYS A 346 -38.81 -3.17 64.19
C CYS A 346 -39.41 -4.54 64.55
N GLN A 347 -38.90 -5.63 63.98
CA GLN A 347 -39.33 -7.00 64.33
C GLN A 347 -39.06 -7.31 65.80
N GLN A 348 -37.90 -6.90 66.32
CA GLN A 348 -37.57 -7.04 67.74
C GLN A 348 -38.53 -6.24 68.62
N LEU A 349 -38.78 -4.97 68.30
CA LEU A 349 -39.75 -4.15 69.04
C LEU A 349 -41.16 -4.75 68.99
N GLN A 350 -41.57 -5.30 67.85
CA GLN A 350 -42.86 -5.94 67.71
C GLN A 350 -42.97 -7.20 68.57
N SER A 351 -41.94 -8.06 68.61
CA SER A 351 -41.93 -9.22 69.52
C SER A 351 -41.99 -8.82 70.99
N ARG A 352 -41.31 -7.74 71.39
CA ARG A 352 -41.37 -7.18 72.75
C ARG A 352 -42.76 -6.62 73.07
N LEU A 353 -43.39 -5.93 72.12
CA LEU A 353 -44.75 -5.43 72.26
C LEU A 353 -45.72 -6.60 72.48
N SER A 354 -45.69 -7.63 71.63
CA SER A 354 -46.54 -8.82 71.77
C SER A 354 -46.32 -9.55 73.10
N ALA A 355 -45.06 -9.66 73.57
CA ALA A 355 -44.76 -10.22 74.88
C ALA A 355 -45.34 -9.37 76.03
N SER A 356 -45.24 -8.04 75.91
CA SER A 356 -45.84 -7.09 76.86
C SER A 356 -47.37 -7.16 76.85
N GLU A 357 -48.00 -7.22 75.67
CA GLU A 357 -49.45 -7.40 75.51
C GLU A 357 -49.91 -8.70 76.17
N THR A 358 -49.19 -9.80 75.96
CA THR A 358 -49.48 -11.08 76.61
C THR A 358 -49.34 -10.98 78.13
N SER A 359 -48.33 -10.25 78.63
CA SER A 359 -48.19 -9.99 80.05
C SER A 359 -49.32 -9.12 80.62
N LEU A 360 -49.77 -8.11 79.86
CA LEU A 360 -50.87 -7.25 80.25
C LEU A 360 -52.19 -8.03 80.28
N GLN A 361 -52.46 -8.86 79.26
CA GLN A 361 -53.61 -9.76 79.23
C GLN A 361 -53.63 -10.70 80.46
N ARG A 362 -52.47 -11.24 80.87
CA ARG A 362 -52.37 -12.03 82.10
C ARG A 362 -52.73 -11.23 83.35
N ILE A 363 -52.16 -10.04 83.52
CA ILE A 363 -52.50 -9.16 84.67
C ILE A 363 -53.98 -8.78 84.66
N GLN A 364 -54.55 -8.52 83.47
CA GLN A 364 -55.96 -8.18 83.33
C GLN A 364 -56.87 -9.35 83.70
N ALA A 365 -56.49 -10.59 83.35
CA ALA A 365 -57.17 -11.81 83.81
C ALA A 365 -57.04 -11.98 85.34
N GLU A 366 -55.85 -11.84 85.91
CA GLU A 366 -55.62 -11.90 87.37
C GLU A 366 -56.43 -10.84 88.12
N LEU A 367 -56.56 -9.63 87.57
CA LEU A 367 -57.42 -8.58 88.12
C LEU A 367 -58.91 -8.95 88.04
N GLY A 368 -59.34 -9.61 86.96
CA GLY A 368 -60.68 -10.15 86.82
C GLY A 368 -60.98 -11.20 87.90
N GLU A 369 -60.09 -12.18 88.08
CA GLU A 369 -60.18 -13.20 89.12
C GLU A 369 -60.22 -12.58 90.53
N LYS A 370 -59.36 -11.58 90.80
CA LYS A 370 -59.41 -10.82 92.07
C LYS A 370 -60.71 -10.05 92.22
N GLY A 371 -61.25 -9.50 91.15
CA GLY A 371 -62.55 -8.84 91.12
C GLY A 371 -63.67 -9.81 91.51
N GLU A 372 -63.70 -10.99 90.92
CA GLU A 372 -64.64 -12.07 91.26
C GLU A 372 -64.47 -12.53 92.72
N ALA A 373 -63.24 -12.72 93.18
CA ALA A 373 -62.95 -13.09 94.57
C ALA A 373 -63.40 -11.99 95.55
N THR A 374 -63.17 -10.72 95.21
CA THR A 374 -63.63 -9.57 96.02
C THR A 374 -65.15 -9.51 96.07
N GLN A 375 -65.82 -9.78 94.94
CA GLN A 375 -67.28 -9.84 94.87
C GLN A 375 -67.84 -10.99 95.73
N LYS A 376 -67.24 -12.19 95.67
CA LYS A 376 -67.58 -13.32 96.55
C LYS A 376 -67.40 -12.97 98.03
N LEU A 377 -66.27 -12.40 98.41
CA LEU A 377 -66.03 -11.94 99.78
C LEU A 377 -67.06 -10.90 100.23
N LYS A 378 -67.49 -10.00 99.33
CA LYS A 378 -68.54 -9.01 99.61
C LYS A 378 -69.90 -9.68 99.81
N GLU A 379 -70.23 -10.70 99.02
CA GLU A 379 -71.44 -11.51 99.18
C GLU A 379 -71.42 -12.27 100.51
N GLU A 380 -70.32 -12.96 100.82
CA GLU A 380 -70.11 -13.63 102.11
C GLU A 380 -70.24 -12.65 103.28
N LEU A 381 -69.65 -11.45 103.17
CA LEU A 381 -69.76 -10.41 104.18
C LEU A 381 -71.22 -9.97 104.38
N SER A 382 -71.97 -9.80 103.30
CA SER A 382 -73.40 -9.46 103.36
C SER A 382 -74.24 -10.57 104.00
N GLU A 383 -73.91 -11.83 103.73
CA GLU A 383 -74.55 -12.99 104.36
C GLU A 383 -74.25 -13.03 105.88
N VAL A 384 -73.00 -12.78 106.27
CA VAL A 384 -72.62 -12.67 107.69
C VAL A 384 -73.34 -11.49 108.35
N GLU A 385 -73.45 -10.36 107.68
CA GLU A 385 -74.15 -9.18 108.20
C GLU A 385 -75.64 -9.46 108.40
N THR A 386 -76.31 -10.15 107.47
CA THR A 386 -77.71 -10.58 107.64
C THR A 386 -77.87 -11.60 108.77
N LYS A 387 -76.97 -12.59 108.90
CA LYS A 387 -76.94 -13.52 110.04
C LYS A 387 -76.77 -12.79 111.37
N TYR A 388 -75.89 -11.80 111.42
CA TYR A 388 -75.69 -10.97 112.60
C TYR A 388 -76.97 -10.19 112.97
N GLN A 389 -77.66 -9.58 111.98
CA GLN A 389 -78.93 -8.91 112.23
C GLN A 389 -80.00 -9.89 112.73
N HIS A 390 -80.06 -11.11 112.17
CA HIS A 390 -80.96 -12.15 112.64
C HIS A 390 -80.68 -12.54 114.10
N LEU A 391 -79.42 -12.84 114.43
CA LEU A 391 -79.00 -13.12 115.81
C LEU A 391 -79.32 -11.97 116.76
N LYS A 392 -79.18 -10.72 116.33
CA LYS A 392 -79.53 -9.54 117.13
C LYS A 392 -81.03 -9.48 117.42
N VAL A 393 -81.87 -9.86 116.47
CA VAL A 393 -83.32 -9.99 116.68
C VAL A 393 -83.64 -11.14 117.63
N GLU A 394 -83.04 -12.31 117.43
CA GLU A 394 -83.19 -13.45 118.35
C GLU A 394 -82.76 -13.10 119.78
N PHE A 395 -81.63 -12.40 119.93
CA PHE A 395 -81.14 -11.95 121.23
C PHE A 395 -82.15 -11.03 121.92
N LYS A 396 -82.73 -10.06 121.20
CA LYS A 396 -83.81 -9.21 121.73
C LYS A 396 -85.03 -10.03 122.15
N GLN A 397 -85.40 -11.02 121.36
CA GLN A 397 -86.55 -11.88 121.63
C GLN A 397 -86.32 -12.76 122.88
N LEU A 398 -85.12 -13.33 123.04
CA LEU A 398 -84.71 -14.05 124.24
C LEU A 398 -84.62 -13.13 125.46
N GLN A 399 -84.19 -11.89 125.29
CA GLN A 399 -84.19 -10.89 126.36
C GLN A 399 -85.62 -10.56 126.81
N GLN A 400 -86.54 -10.35 125.87
CA GLN A 400 -87.96 -10.15 126.16
C GLN A 400 -88.54 -11.35 126.93
N GLN A 401 -88.27 -12.59 126.51
CA GLN A 401 -88.71 -13.79 127.24
C GLN A 401 -88.14 -13.87 128.65
N ARG A 402 -86.88 -13.43 128.85
CA ARG A 402 -86.28 -13.36 130.18
C ARG A 402 -87.02 -12.34 131.06
N GLU A 403 -87.26 -11.15 130.53
CA GLU A 403 -87.98 -10.07 131.22
C GLU A 403 -89.42 -10.50 131.57
N GLU A 404 -90.12 -11.18 130.67
CA GLU A 404 -91.45 -11.76 130.93
C GLU A 404 -91.43 -12.82 132.04
N LYS A 405 -90.44 -13.72 132.02
CA LYS A 405 -90.26 -14.72 133.09
C LYS A 405 -89.90 -14.08 134.43
N GLU A 406 -89.10 -13.02 134.43
CA GLU A 406 -88.74 -12.26 135.62
C GLU A 406 -89.97 -11.53 136.20
N GLN A 407 -90.79 -10.90 135.35
CA GLN A 407 -92.08 -10.32 135.74
C GLN A 407 -93.04 -11.37 136.30
N HIS A 408 -93.13 -12.54 135.66
CA HIS A 408 -93.94 -13.66 136.16
C HIS A 408 -93.43 -14.16 137.52
N GLY A 409 -92.10 -14.23 137.71
CA GLY A 409 -91.46 -14.54 138.99
C GLY A 409 -91.80 -13.52 140.08
N LEU A 410 -91.79 -12.23 139.77
CA LEU A 410 -92.20 -11.16 140.70
C LEU A 410 -93.70 -11.27 141.07
N GLN A 411 -94.54 -11.66 140.11
CA GLN A 411 -95.97 -11.87 140.33
C GLN A 411 -96.23 -13.05 141.28
N LEU A 412 -95.56 -14.18 141.06
CA LEU A 412 -95.57 -15.33 141.97
C LEU A 412 -95.02 -14.97 143.35
N GLN A 413 -93.96 -14.17 143.44
CA GLN A 413 -93.42 -13.70 144.73
C GLN A 413 -94.44 -12.82 145.48
N SER A 414 -95.17 -11.97 144.77
CA SER A 414 -96.28 -11.19 145.35
C SER A 414 -97.42 -12.08 145.86
N GLU A 415 -97.79 -13.12 145.10
CA GLU A 415 -98.79 -14.10 145.54
C GLU A 415 -98.34 -14.86 146.79
N ILE A 416 -97.08 -15.31 146.83
CA ILE A 416 -96.49 -15.95 148.02
C ILE A 416 -96.56 -15.00 149.22
N ASN A 417 -96.19 -13.73 149.07
CA ASN A 417 -96.26 -12.75 150.15
C ASN A 417 -97.69 -12.50 150.65
N GLN A 418 -98.68 -12.46 149.75
CA GLN A 418 -100.10 -12.35 150.13
C GLN A 418 -100.58 -13.60 150.89
N LEU A 419 -100.19 -14.80 150.44
CA LEU A 419 -100.51 -16.05 151.14
C LEU A 419 -99.82 -16.12 152.50
N HIS A 420 -98.57 -15.67 152.61
CA HIS A 420 -97.83 -15.59 153.87
C HIS A 420 -98.51 -14.63 154.87
N GLY A 421 -98.99 -13.47 154.40
CA GLY A 421 -99.77 -12.55 155.21
C GLY A 421 -101.11 -13.13 155.70
N LYS A 422 -101.81 -13.87 154.83
CA LYS A 422 -103.04 -14.59 155.22
C LYS A 422 -102.77 -15.67 156.27
N LEU A 423 -101.66 -16.40 156.14
CA LEU A 423 -101.25 -17.42 157.10
C LEU A 423 -101.00 -16.82 158.49
N LEU A 424 -100.20 -15.75 158.57
CA LEU A 424 -99.93 -15.03 159.82
C LEU A 424 -101.22 -14.52 160.50
N GLU A 425 -102.16 -14.01 159.71
CA GLU A 425 -103.45 -13.55 160.25
C GLU A 425 -104.30 -14.72 160.78
N THR A 426 -104.27 -15.88 160.11
CA THR A 426 -104.93 -17.09 160.63
C THR A 426 -104.28 -17.62 161.91
N GLU A 427 -102.95 -17.60 162.02
CA GLU A 427 -102.23 -17.99 163.25
C GLU A 427 -102.58 -17.07 164.42
N ARG A 428 -102.69 -15.76 164.18
CA ARG A 428 -103.12 -14.77 165.18
C ARG A 428 -104.54 -15.04 165.68
N GLN A 429 -105.49 -15.29 164.77
CA GLN A 429 -106.88 -15.61 165.10
C GLN A 429 -107.01 -16.93 165.87
N LEU A 430 -106.17 -17.92 165.55
CA LEU A 430 -106.11 -19.19 166.26
C LEU A 430 -105.56 -19.01 167.69
N GLY A 431 -104.57 -18.14 167.87
CA GLY A 431 -104.05 -17.74 169.18
C GLY A 431 -105.11 -17.05 170.05
N GLU A 432 -105.87 -16.12 169.48
CA GLU A 432 -106.98 -15.46 170.19
C GLU A 432 -108.09 -16.43 170.59
N ALA A 433 -108.50 -17.35 169.70
CA ALA A 433 -109.50 -18.36 170.00
C ALA A 433 -109.03 -19.30 171.13
N HIS A 434 -107.74 -19.65 171.14
CA HIS A 434 -107.15 -20.48 172.19
C HIS A 434 -107.13 -19.77 173.56
N GLY A 435 -106.88 -18.45 173.58
CA GLY A 435 -106.97 -17.62 174.78
C GLY A 435 -108.39 -17.59 175.37
N ARG A 436 -109.41 -17.36 174.53
CA ARG A 436 -110.83 -17.34 174.96
C ARG A 436 -111.28 -18.69 175.52
N LEU A 437 -110.82 -19.79 174.92
CA LEU A 437 -111.11 -21.16 175.40
C LEU A 437 -110.51 -21.44 176.78
N LYS A 438 -109.33 -20.89 177.08
CA LYS A 438 -108.66 -21.05 178.38
C LYS A 438 -109.40 -20.30 179.49
N GLU A 439 -109.82 -19.05 179.25
CA GLU A 439 -110.64 -18.27 180.20
C GLU A 439 -112.00 -18.92 180.46
N GLN A 440 -112.65 -19.46 179.44
CA GLN A 440 -113.94 -20.15 179.59
C GLN A 440 -113.82 -21.42 180.45
N ARG A 441 -112.69 -22.15 180.38
CA ARG A 441 -112.42 -23.31 181.26
C ARG A 441 -112.17 -22.89 182.71
N GLN A 442 -111.48 -21.77 182.94
CA GLN A 442 -111.20 -21.26 184.29
C GLN A 442 -112.50 -20.86 185.01
N LEU A 443 -113.37 -20.09 184.34
CA LEU A 443 -114.65 -19.63 184.86
C LEU A 443 -115.68 -20.76 185.07
N SER A 444 -115.60 -21.82 184.26
CA SER A 444 -116.39 -23.05 184.42
C SER A 444 -115.97 -23.82 185.67
N SER A 445 -114.66 -23.94 185.92
CA SER A 445 -114.11 -24.67 187.06
C SER A 445 -114.43 -24.00 188.41
N GLU A 446 -114.40 -22.67 188.49
CA GLU A 446 -114.79 -21.93 189.69
C GLU A 446 -116.27 -22.10 190.03
N LYS A 447 -117.16 -22.05 189.02
CA LYS A 447 -118.60 -22.28 189.21
C LYS A 447 -118.92 -23.71 189.64
N LEU A 448 -118.13 -24.69 189.19
CA LEU A 448 -118.27 -26.09 189.60
C LEU A 448 -117.90 -26.25 191.08
N MET A 449 -116.80 -25.63 191.52
CA MET A 449 -116.33 -25.71 192.90
C MET A 449 -117.32 -25.08 193.89
N ASP A 450 -117.91 -23.93 193.56
CA ASP A 450 -118.97 -23.29 194.35
C ASP A 450 -120.23 -24.17 194.46
N LYS A 451 -120.57 -24.90 193.39
CA LYS A 451 -121.70 -25.84 193.38
C LYS A 451 -121.43 -27.08 194.20
N GLU A 452 -120.21 -27.62 194.15
CA GLU A 452 -119.78 -28.75 194.97
C GLU A 452 -119.78 -28.39 196.47
N GLN A 453 -119.35 -27.17 196.82
CA GLN A 453 -119.41 -26.68 198.20
C GLN A 453 -120.86 -26.51 198.68
N GLN A 454 -121.78 -26.01 197.83
CA GLN A 454 -123.22 -25.92 198.14
C GLN A 454 -123.87 -27.30 198.34
N VAL A 455 -123.46 -28.31 197.58
CA VAL A 455 -123.98 -29.68 197.70
C VAL A 455 -123.53 -30.33 199.02
N ALA A 456 -122.27 -30.14 199.42
CA ALA A 456 -121.75 -30.66 200.68
C ALA A 456 -122.49 -30.05 201.91
N ASP A 457 -122.77 -28.74 201.86
CA ASP A 457 -123.49 -28.04 202.93
C ASP A 457 -124.97 -28.45 203.03
N LEU A 458 -125.61 -28.74 201.89
CA LEU A 458 -126.97 -29.28 201.84
C LEU A 458 -127.02 -30.74 202.29
N GLN A 459 -126.00 -31.56 202.01
CA GLN A 459 -125.89 -32.93 202.51
C GLN A 459 -125.73 -32.97 204.03
N LEU A 460 -124.94 -32.08 204.62
CA LEU A 460 -124.82 -31.96 206.08
C LEU A 460 -126.12 -31.53 206.77
N LYS A 461 -126.91 -30.67 206.12
CA LYS A 461 -128.26 -30.29 206.62
C LYS A 461 -129.25 -31.43 206.49
N LEU A 462 -129.20 -32.21 205.41
CA LEU A 462 -130.03 -33.39 205.21
C LEU A 462 -129.75 -34.46 206.28
N SER A 463 -128.49 -34.79 206.54
CA SER A 463 -128.16 -35.77 207.59
C SER A 463 -128.60 -35.31 208.99
N ARG A 464 -128.50 -34.01 209.32
CA ARG A 464 -129.01 -33.50 210.61
C ARG A 464 -130.54 -33.58 210.74
N LEU A 465 -131.28 -33.39 209.64
CA LEU A 465 -132.73 -33.52 209.64
C LEU A 465 -133.16 -35.00 209.66
N GLU A 466 -132.41 -35.88 209.01
CA GLU A 466 -132.63 -37.34 209.06
C GLU A 466 -132.40 -37.90 210.47
N GLU A 467 -131.37 -37.44 211.19
CA GLU A 467 -131.12 -37.83 212.59
C GLU A 467 -132.27 -37.37 213.50
N GLN A 468 -132.74 -36.12 213.34
CA GLN A 468 -133.88 -35.58 214.09
C GLN A 468 -135.19 -36.31 213.78
N LEU A 469 -135.39 -36.76 212.54
CA LEU A 469 -136.56 -37.56 212.16
C LEU A 469 -136.52 -38.94 212.82
N LYS A 470 -135.35 -39.59 212.88
CA LYS A 470 -135.16 -40.88 213.56
C LYS A 470 -135.43 -40.78 215.07
N GLU A 471 -134.98 -39.70 215.69
CA GLU A 471 -135.22 -39.43 217.11
C GLU A 471 -136.70 -39.12 217.40
N LYS A 472 -137.40 -38.45 216.48
CA LYS A 472 -138.86 -38.24 216.57
C LYS A 472 -139.65 -39.53 216.34
N VAL A 473 -139.21 -40.39 215.42
CA VAL A 473 -139.85 -41.68 215.13
C VAL A 473 -139.71 -42.63 216.33
N THR A 474 -138.52 -42.71 216.94
CA THR A 474 -138.30 -43.53 218.14
C THR A 474 -139.10 -43.04 219.35
N ASN A 475 -139.20 -41.72 219.54
CA ASN A 475 -140.08 -41.12 220.56
C ASN A 475 -141.57 -41.37 220.27
N SER A 476 -141.97 -41.37 219.00
CA SER A 476 -143.35 -41.68 218.61
C SER A 476 -143.69 -43.15 218.86
N THR A 477 -142.76 -44.08 218.65
CA THR A 477 -142.98 -45.50 218.93
C THR A 477 -143.05 -45.80 220.43
N GLU A 478 -142.29 -45.08 221.26
CA GLU A 478 -142.35 -45.21 222.72
C GLU A 478 -143.66 -44.65 223.29
N LEU A 479 -144.13 -43.51 222.78
CA LEU A 479 -145.43 -42.94 223.13
C LEU A 479 -146.61 -43.82 222.67
N GLN A 480 -146.48 -44.47 221.51
CA GLN A 480 -147.47 -45.44 221.03
C GLN A 480 -147.53 -46.66 221.95
N HIS A 481 -146.38 -47.15 222.42
CA HIS A 481 -146.32 -48.26 223.37
C HIS A 481 -146.91 -47.89 224.75
N GLN A 482 -146.77 -46.64 225.20
CA GLN A 482 -147.42 -46.16 226.43
C GLN A 482 -148.94 -45.97 226.26
N LEU A 483 -149.39 -45.58 225.07
CA LEU A 483 -150.81 -45.43 224.75
C LEU A 483 -151.53 -46.78 224.72
N ASP A 484 -150.89 -47.81 224.18
CA ASP A 484 -151.50 -49.15 224.12
C ASP A 484 -151.51 -49.83 225.50
N LYS A 485 -150.50 -49.56 226.35
CA LYS A 485 -150.49 -50.01 227.75
C LYS A 485 -151.58 -49.34 228.60
N THR A 486 -151.85 -48.06 228.37
CA THR A 486 -152.91 -47.32 229.07
C THR A 486 -154.31 -47.67 228.55
N LYS A 487 -154.47 -47.98 227.26
CA LYS A 487 -155.74 -48.49 226.73
C LYS A 487 -156.14 -49.84 227.30
N GLN A 488 -155.19 -50.75 227.55
CA GLN A 488 -155.55 -52.08 228.06
C GLN A 488 -155.83 -52.06 229.57
N GLN A 489 -155.11 -51.24 230.35
CA GLN A 489 -155.48 -50.95 231.74
C GLN A 489 -156.84 -50.25 231.86
N HIS A 490 -157.25 -49.46 230.85
CA HIS A 490 -158.58 -48.86 230.80
C HIS A 490 -159.69 -49.89 230.51
N GLN A 491 -159.43 -50.91 229.68
CA GLN A 491 -160.39 -51.99 229.45
C GLN A 491 -160.57 -52.90 230.68
N GLU A 492 -159.50 -53.16 231.43
CA GLU A 492 -159.60 -53.89 232.70
C GLU A 492 -160.36 -53.08 233.78
N GLN A 493 -160.21 -51.74 233.80
CA GLN A 493 -160.99 -50.87 234.69
C GLN A 493 -162.46 -50.73 234.27
N GLN A 494 -162.79 -50.74 232.97
CA GLN A 494 -164.16 -50.59 232.50
C GLN A 494 -165.01 -51.84 232.76
N ALA A 495 -164.40 -53.03 232.74
CA ALA A 495 -165.07 -54.26 233.17
C ALA A 495 -165.30 -54.29 234.69
N LEU A 496 -164.33 -53.79 235.49
CA LEU A 496 -164.51 -53.59 236.94
C LEU A 496 -165.59 -52.52 237.27
N GLN A 497 -165.87 -51.58 236.36
CA GLN A 497 -166.85 -50.50 236.59
C GLN A 497 -168.31 -50.90 236.31
N GLN A 498 -168.55 -51.84 235.40
CA GLN A 498 -169.91 -52.42 235.25
C GLN A 498 -170.18 -53.53 236.27
N SER A 499 -169.13 -54.18 236.77
CA SER A 499 -169.16 -54.96 238.02
C SER A 499 -169.59 -54.13 239.25
N THR A 500 -169.41 -52.80 239.26
CA THR A 500 -169.82 -51.92 240.39
C THR A 500 -171.19 -51.26 240.21
N THR A 501 -171.77 -51.22 239.00
CA THR A 501 -173.13 -50.66 238.80
C THR A 501 -174.24 -51.67 239.13
N ALA A 502 -173.86 -52.92 239.44
CA ALA A 502 -174.71 -53.89 240.11
C ALA A 502 -175.47 -53.37 241.36
N LYS A 503 -175.03 -52.33 242.09
CA LYS A 503 -175.43 -52.18 243.51
C LYS A 503 -176.34 -51.03 243.88
N LEU A 504 -176.60 -50.07 242.99
CA LEU A 504 -177.04 -48.77 243.51
C LEU A 504 -178.54 -48.55 243.64
N ARG A 505 -179.43 -48.63 242.64
CA ARG A 505 -180.74 -47.96 242.85
C ARG A 505 -182.01 -48.69 242.46
N GLU A 506 -181.99 -49.97 242.83
CA GLU A 506 -182.95 -50.69 243.68
C GLU A 506 -183.58 -49.88 244.86
N ALA A 507 -183.53 -48.54 244.91
CA ALA A 507 -183.82 -47.74 246.10
C ALA A 507 -184.64 -46.48 245.81
N GLN A 508 -185.86 -46.64 245.28
CA GLN A 508 -187.05 -45.77 245.43
C GLN A 508 -187.93 -45.99 244.19
N VAL A 509 -189.08 -46.69 244.16
CA VAL A 509 -190.07 -47.03 245.19
C VAL A 509 -190.44 -45.83 246.08
N ASN A 510 -191.61 -45.28 245.76
CA ASN A 510 -192.52 -44.51 246.60
C ASN A 510 -192.12 -43.07 246.94
N ILE A 511 -192.86 -42.13 246.35
CA ILE A 511 -194.02 -41.40 246.90
C ILE A 511 -194.69 -40.82 245.63
N ILE A 512 -195.96 -41.01 245.25
CA ILE A 512 -197.25 -41.37 245.88
C ILE A 512 -197.83 -42.59 245.15
#